data_AF-A0A485CA88-F1
#
_entry.id   AF-A0A485CA88-F1
#
_cell.length_a   1.000
_cell.length_b   1.000
_cell.length_c   1.000
_cell.angle_alpha   90.00
_cell.angle_beta   90.00
_cell.angle_gamma   90.00
#
_symmetry.space_group_name_H-M   'P 1'
#
loop_
_entity.id
_entity.type
_entity.pdbx_description
1 polymer ?
#
loop_
_entity_poly.entity_id
_entity_poly.type
_entity_poly.pdbx_seq_one_letter_code
_entity_poly.pdbx_strand_id
1 'polypeptide(L)' 'MNPTGQIPKLVQKVRHITFSGPEAIKRGQEVLYVTERAIFKLTEDGVELVAVVSGVDLEQDILQRMQFCPKVDRPAIVSL' A
#
# COMPACT_ATOMS: atom_id res chain seq x y z
N MET A 1 12.19 3.14 -23.26
CA MET A 1 11.71 2.25 -22.17
C MET A 1 11.77 3.05 -20.89
N ASN A 2 10.64 3.22 -20.19
CA ASN A 2 10.67 3.82 -18.86
C ASN A 2 11.24 2.79 -17.86
N PRO A 3 12.21 3.15 -17.01
CA PRO A 3 12.70 2.26 -15.97
C PRO A 3 11.56 1.88 -15.01
N THR A 4 11.47 0.60 -14.67
CA THR A 4 10.44 0.07 -13.78
C THR A 4 10.44 0.81 -12.44
N GLY A 5 9.26 1.23 -11.97
CA GLY A 5 9.07 1.79 -10.63
C GLY A 5 9.18 3.31 -10.48
N GLN A 6 9.40 4.10 -11.54
CA GLN A 6 9.50 5.57 -11.39
C GLN A 6 8.19 6.27 -11.04
N ILE A 7 7.04 5.67 -11.36
CA ILE A 7 5.73 6.29 -11.14
C ILE A 7 5.18 5.80 -9.79
N PRO A 8 4.94 6.69 -8.81
CA PRO A 8 4.31 6.32 -7.55
C PRO A 8 2.90 5.78 -7.80
N LYS A 9 2.60 4.58 -7.28
CA LYS A 9 1.26 3.99 -7.35
C LYS A 9 0.38 4.33 -6.14
N LEU A 10 1.01 4.64 -5.01
CA LEU A 10 0.34 5.03 -3.77
C LEU A 10 0.44 6.56 -3.64
N VAL A 11 -0.57 7.24 -4.18
CA VAL A 11 -0.62 8.70 -4.37
C VAL A 11 -1.63 9.36 -3.44
N GLN A 12 -1.41 10.62 -3.07
CA GLN A 12 -2.37 11.38 -2.24
C GLN A 12 -3.72 11.59 -2.95
N LYS A 13 -3.68 11.76 -4.27
CA LYS A 13 -4.87 12.01 -5.08
C LYS A 13 -4.79 11.25 -6.40
N VAL A 14 -5.73 10.35 -6.61
CA VAL A 14 -5.92 9.67 -7.90
C VAL A 14 -6.54 10.63 -8.92
N ARG A 15 -6.34 10.37 -10.21
CA ARG A 15 -6.99 11.13 -11.28
C ARG A 15 -8.48 10.88 -11.35
N HIS A 16 -8.89 9.62 -11.22
CA HIS A 16 -10.28 9.19 -11.20
C HIS A 16 -10.47 8.09 -10.15
N ILE A 17 -11.62 8.12 -9.47
CA ILE A 17 -12.02 7.09 -8.51
C ILE A 17 -12.82 6.03 -9.27
N THR A 18 -12.28 4.82 -9.34
CA THR A 18 -12.97 3.64 -9.90
C THR A 18 -13.35 2.61 -8.83
N PHE A 19 -12.82 2.78 -7.62
CA PHE A 19 -13.11 1.98 -6.44
C PHE A 19 -13.30 2.90 -5.23
N SER A 20 -14.40 2.71 -4.48
CA SER A 20 -14.71 3.52 -3.29
C SER A 20 -14.26 2.80 -2.02
N GLY A 21 -13.14 3.25 -1.44
CA GLY A 21 -12.66 2.76 -0.15
C GLY A 21 -13.67 2.91 0.99
N PRO A 22 -14.28 4.10 1.20
CA PRO A 22 -15.28 4.29 2.25
C PRO A 22 -16.47 3.35 2.15
N GLU A 23 -16.95 3.07 0.93
CA GLU A 23 -18.07 2.16 0.73
C GLU A 23 -17.70 0.69 0.98
N ALA A 24 -16.47 0.30 0.64
CA ALA A 24 -15.96 -1.03 0.97
C ALA A 24 -15.88 -1.25 2.49
N ILE A 25 -15.40 -0.25 3.23
CA ILE A 25 -15.38 -0.28 4.71
C ILE A 25 -16.80 -0.40 5.28
N LYS A 26 -17.74 0.41 4.80
CA LYS A 26 -19.15 0.35 5.22
C LYS A 26 -19.77 -1.04 4.99
N ARG A 27 -19.35 -1.74 3.95
CA ARG A 27 -19.83 -3.09 3.60
C ARG A 27 -19.11 -4.22 4.36
N GLY A 28 -18.10 -3.90 5.17
CA GLY A 28 -17.24 -4.89 5.81
C GLY A 28 -16.41 -5.70 4.81
N GLN A 29 -16.15 -5.15 3.62
CA GLN A 29 -15.36 -5.83 2.60
C GLN A 29 -13.87 -5.76 2.96
N GLU A 30 -13.20 -6.91 2.96
CA GLU A 30 -11.75 -6.94 3.07
C GLU A 30 -11.09 -6.46 1.76
N VAL A 31 -10.18 -5.50 1.89
CA VAL A 31 -9.47 -4.90 0.75
C VAL A 31 -7.97 -4.94 1.03
N LEU A 32 -7.25 -5.62 0.15
CA LEU A 32 -5.79 -5.73 0.17
C LEU A 32 -5.20 -5.08 -1.09
N TYR A 33 -4.11 -4.33 -0.89
CA TYR A 33 -3.28 -3.81 -1.97
C TYR A 33 -1.96 -4.59 -1.97
N VAL A 34 -1.78 -5.48 -2.94
CA VAL A 34 -0.60 -6.34 -3.04
C VAL A 34 0.35 -5.77 -4.10
N THR A 35 1.62 -5.66 -3.75
CA THR A 35 2.70 -5.25 -4.65
C THR A 35 3.83 -6.27 -4.60
N GLU A 36 4.84 -6.11 -5.47
CA GLU A 36 6.05 -6.93 -5.44
C GLU A 36 6.91 -6.73 -4.17
N ARG A 37 6.62 -5.69 -3.35
CA ARG A 37 7.43 -5.30 -2.18
C ARG A 37 6.70 -5.41 -0.86
N ALA A 38 5.39 -5.22 -0.87
CA ALA A 38 4.60 -5.06 0.34
C ALA A 38 3.12 -5.38 0.10
N ILE A 39 2.45 -5.76 1.18
CA ILE A 39 1.00 -5.91 1.26
C ILE A 39 0.47 -4.83 2.19
N PHE A 40 -0.60 -4.16 1.74
CA PHE A 40 -1.32 -3.17 2.53
C PHE A 40 -2.78 -3.57 2.68
N LYS A 41 -3.42 -3.07 3.74
CA LYS A 41 -4.85 -3.27 4.02
C LYS A 41 -5.55 -1.92 4.12
N LEU A 42 -6.78 -1.83 3.61
CA LEU A 42 -7.67 -0.71 3.92
C LEU A 42 -8.33 -0.95 5.29
N THR A 43 -8.25 0.04 6.16
CA THR A 43 -8.86 0.05 7.49
C THR A 43 -9.68 1.33 7.68
N GLU A 44 -10.42 1.42 8.79
CA GLU A 44 -11.13 2.65 9.17
C GLU A 44 -10.17 3.84 9.39
N ASP A 45 -8.93 3.56 9.81
CA ASP A 45 -7.87 4.57 10.01
C ASP A 45 -7.11 4.91 8.70
N GLY A 46 -7.50 4.30 7.57
CA GLY A 46 -6.82 4.44 6.29
C GLY A 46 -5.97 3.22 5.91
N VAL A 47 -4.91 3.43 5.14
CA VAL A 47 -4.08 2.34 4.62
C VAL A 47 -3.05 1.90 5.66
N GLU A 48 -3.01 0.62 5.96
CA GLU A 48 -2.06 -0.02 6.88
C GLU A 48 -1.08 -0.90 6.12
N LEU A 49 0.22 -0.82 6.47
CA LEU A 49 1.23 -1.76 5.99
C LEU A 49 1.17 -3.04 6.83
N VAL A 50 0.78 -4.16 6.21
CA VAL A 50 0.58 -5.44 6.92
C VAL A 50 1.72 -6.43 6.68
N ALA A 51 2.41 -6.35 5.55
CA ALA A 51 3.58 -7.18 5.30
C ALA A 51 4.62 -6.52 4.38
N VAL A 52 5.88 -6.85 4.61
CA VAL A 52 7.04 -6.47 3.79
C VAL A 52 7.69 -7.74 3.26
N VAL A 53 8.05 -7.74 1.98
CA VAL A 53 8.73 -8.88 1.35
C VAL A 53 10.18 -8.95 1.87
N SER A 54 10.65 -10.16 2.16
CA SER A 54 12.01 -10.41 2.64
C SER A 54 13.05 -9.85 1.68
N GLY A 55 13.99 -9.06 2.20
CA GLY A 55 15.05 -8.41 1.41
C GLY A 55 14.68 -7.04 0.82
N VAL A 56 13.45 -6.56 1.04
CA VAL A 56 13.01 -5.21 0.71
C VAL A 56 13.30 -4.27 1.88
N ASP A 57 13.90 -3.12 1.61
CA ASP A 57 14.12 -2.08 2.61
C ASP A 57 12.83 -1.27 2.84
N LEU A 58 12.34 -1.25 4.08
CA LEU A 58 11.08 -0.58 4.40
C LEU A 58 11.10 0.91 4.03
N GLU A 59 12.20 1.60 4.32
CA GLU A 59 12.27 3.04 4.14
C GLU A 59 12.47 3.37 2.66
N GLN A 60 13.54 2.85 2.05
CA GLN A 60 13.98 3.20 0.71
C GLN A 60 13.07 2.62 -0.38
N ASP A 61 12.62 1.38 -0.21
CA ASP A 61 11.89 0.66 -1.25
C ASP A 61 10.37 0.78 -1.13
N ILE A 62 9.87 1.22 0.04
CA ILE A 62 8.42 1.35 0.28
C ILE A 62 8.06 2.79 0.66
N LEU A 63 8.43 3.25 1.85
CA LEU A 63 7.89 4.49 2.42
C LEU A 63 8.27 5.72 1.57
N GLN A 64 9.51 5.83 1.11
CA GLN A 64 9.97 6.94 0.27
C GLN A 64 9.37 6.93 -1.16
N ARG A 65 8.73 5.82 -1.55
CA ARG A 65 8.07 5.69 -2.86
C ARG A 65 6.57 6.02 -2.81
N MET A 66 6.03 6.31 -1.62
CA MET A 66 4.63 6.67 -1.40
C MET A 66 4.49 8.18 -1.26
N GLN A 67 3.34 8.73 -1.65
CA GLN A 67 3.04 10.15 -1.44
C GLN A 67 2.31 10.40 -0.11
N PHE A 68 2.00 9.35 0.65
CA PHE A 68 1.42 9.43 1.98
C PHE A 68 2.05 8.32 2.83
N CYS A 69 2.06 8.51 4.15
CA CYS A 69 2.55 7.49 5.08
C CYS A 69 1.40 6.53 5.43
N PRO A 70 1.55 5.22 5.21
CA PRO A 70 0.60 4.26 5.75
C PRO A 70 0.73 4.17 7.27
N LYS A 71 -0.28 3.62 7.95
CA LYS A 71 -0.13 3.17 9.33
C LYS A 71 0.89 2.03 9.36
N VAL A 72 1.90 2.15 10.21
CA VAL A 72 2.94 1.13 10.43
C VAL A 72 2.92 0.78 11.92
N ASP A 73 2.58 -0.46 12.24
CA ASP A 73 2.69 -0.99 13.60
C ASP A 73 3.76 -2.08 13.64
N ARG A 74 3.41 -3.31 13.24
CA ARG A 74 4.35 -4.44 13.14
C ARG A 74 4.04 -5.27 11.90
N PRO A 75 4.51 -4.84 10.71
CA PRO A 75 4.28 -5.62 9.51
C PRO A 75 5.01 -6.96 9.58
N ALA A 76 4.38 -8.02 9.08
CA ALA A 76 5.03 -9.31 8.95
C ALA A 76 6.13 -9.25 7.88
N ILE A 77 7.17 -10.06 8.04
CA ILE A 77 8.11 -10.33 6.94
C ILE A 77 7.64 -11.60 6.23
N VAL A 78 7.44 -11.50 4.92
CA VAL A 78 6.96 -12.60 4.08
C VAL A 78 7.92 -12.88 2.93
N SER A 79 7.97 -14.12 2.46
CA SER A 79 8.64 -14.47 1.21
C SER A 79 7.58 -14.80 0.17
N LEU A 80 7.61 -14.10 -0.96
CA LEU A 80 6.74 -14.33 -2.12
C LEU A 80 7.48 -15.13 -3.20
#